data_AF-A0A7V9VBR0-F1
#
_entry.id   AF-A0A7V9VBR0-F1
#
_cell.length_a   1.000
_cell.length_b   1.000
_cell.length_c   1.000
_cell.angle_alpha   90.00
_cell.angle_beta   90.00
_cell.angle_gamma   90.00
#
_symmetry.space_group_name_H-M   'P 1'
#
loop_
_entity.id
_entity.type
_entity.pdbx_description
1 polymer ?
#
loop_
_entity_poly.entity_id
_entity_poly.type
_entity_poly.pdbx_seq_one_letter_code
_entity_poly.pdbx_strand_id
1 'polypeptide(L)'
;MYQASRAATYLQYAPTPVVRPGGVLIIPARCQEGAGDGVGERRFLAAMRDPGGPAAIVARIRRDGILPGEQRAYIVARMLEDVRVAVVGAEDEAMVRSAGMSAFGEMGEALAWAAGEVGAGPGRAAECLVVPHALHTLPVVGKM
;
A
#
# COMPACT_ATOMS: atom_id res chain seq x y z
N MET A 1 8.07 3.58 -6.44
CA MET A 1 7.23 2.55 -5.79
C MET A 1 7.72 2.21 -4.37
N TYR A 2 9.00 1.87 -4.17
CA TYR A 2 9.54 1.62 -2.81
C TYR A 2 9.26 2.78 -1.84
N GLN A 3 9.58 4.01 -2.23
CA GLN A 3 9.34 5.20 -1.39
C GLN A 3 7.86 5.46 -1.17
N ALA A 4 7.02 5.34 -2.21
CA ALA A 4 5.57 5.54 -2.11
C ALA A 4 4.93 4.60 -1.07
N SER A 5 5.36 3.33 -1.03
CA SER A 5 4.84 2.34 -0.08
C SER A 5 5.05 2.73 1.39
N ARG A 6 6.01 3.62 1.69
CA ARG A 6 6.26 4.10 3.06
C ARG A 6 5.04 4.83 3.61
N ALA A 7 4.40 5.68 2.82
CA ALA A 7 3.22 6.43 3.21
C ALA A 7 2.10 5.49 3.71
N ALA A 8 1.78 4.43 2.95
CA ALA A 8 0.78 3.46 3.38
C ALA A 8 1.20 2.74 4.66
N THR A 9 2.44 2.24 4.73
CA THR A 9 2.91 1.50 5.91
C THR A 9 2.97 2.37 7.17
N TYR A 10 3.26 3.67 7.05
CA TYR A 10 3.30 4.58 8.19
C TYR A 10 1.91 4.89 8.71
N LEU A 11 0.92 5.01 7.82
CA LEU A 11 -0.48 5.20 8.20
C LEU A 11 -1.11 3.92 8.79
N GLN A 12 -0.77 2.74 8.24
CA GLN A 12 -1.29 1.46 8.74
C GLN A 12 -0.72 1.11 10.12
N TYR A 13 0.58 1.32 10.33
CA TYR A 13 1.27 0.94 11.57
C TYR A 13 1.54 2.13 12.50
N ALA A 14 0.84 3.25 12.31
CA ALA A 14 0.77 4.30 13.32
C ALA A 14 0.15 3.75 14.63
N PRO A 15 0.35 4.42 15.78
CA PRO A 15 -0.24 3.97 17.05
C PRO A 15 -1.75 3.71 16.97
N THR A 16 -2.45 4.48 16.15
CA THR A 16 -3.83 4.19 15.74
C THR A 16 -3.89 4.13 14.21
N PRO A 17 -4.23 2.98 13.61
CA PRO A 17 -4.48 2.89 12.17
C PRO A 17 -5.59 3.86 11.75
N VAL A 18 -5.36 4.61 10.68
CA VAL A 18 -6.32 5.61 10.17
C VAL A 18 -7.42 5.01 9.30
N VAL A 19 -7.30 3.73 8.95
CA VAL A 19 -8.33 2.98 8.21
C VAL A 19 -8.76 1.76 9.03
N ARG A 20 -10.03 1.40 8.88
CA ARG A 20 -10.60 0.16 9.47
C ARG A 20 -10.03 -1.07 8.74
N PRO A 21 -10.02 -2.26 9.35
CA PRO A 21 -9.74 -3.50 8.63
C PRO A 21 -10.60 -3.63 7.36
N GLY A 22 -9.99 -4.03 6.25
CA GLY A 22 -10.60 -4.06 4.92
C GLY A 22 -10.68 -2.69 4.22
N GLY A 23 -10.25 -1.61 4.87
CA GLY A 23 -10.21 -0.26 4.32
C GLY A 23 -9.19 -0.08 3.19
N VAL A 24 -9.15 1.13 2.65
CA VAL A 24 -8.37 1.47 1.45
C VAL A 24 -7.45 2.66 1.73
N LEU A 25 -6.19 2.55 1.33
CA LEU A 25 -5.22 3.64 1.29
C LEU A 25 -4.95 4.02 -0.17
N ILE A 26 -5.17 5.30 -0.53
CA ILE A 26 -4.89 5.81 -1.88
C ILE A 26 -3.67 6.74 -1.80
N ILE A 27 -2.63 6.46 -2.60
CA ILE A 27 -1.39 7.23 -2.63
C ILE A 27 -1.19 7.85 -4.03
N PRO A 28 -1.28 9.17 -4.17
CA PRO A 28 -0.83 9.83 -5.40
C PRO A 28 0.71 9.79 -5.46
N ALA A 29 1.27 9.06 -6.42
CA ALA A 29 2.72 8.96 -6.60
C ALA A 29 3.10 8.54 -8.02
N ARG A 30 3.84 9.42 -8.73
CA ARG A 30 4.32 9.15 -10.10
C ARG A 30 5.25 7.97 -10.23
N CYS A 31 6.03 7.67 -9.18
CA CYS A 31 6.98 6.57 -9.17
C CYS A 31 7.92 6.56 -10.40
N GLN A 32 8.42 7.73 -10.83
CA GLN A 32 9.23 7.86 -12.05
C GLN A 32 10.52 7.01 -12.07
N GLU A 33 11.04 6.63 -10.89
CA GLU A 33 12.20 5.74 -10.75
C GLU A 33 11.79 4.25 -10.73
N GLY A 34 10.53 3.93 -11.04
CA GLY A 34 9.98 2.59 -10.90
C GLY A 34 10.04 2.08 -9.46
N ALA A 35 10.76 0.98 -9.23
CA ALA A 35 11.05 0.50 -7.88
C ALA A 35 12.02 1.44 -7.13
N GLY A 36 12.97 2.05 -7.85
CA GLY A 36 14.17 2.72 -7.37
C GLY A 36 15.46 2.04 -7.87
N ASP A 37 16.56 2.78 -7.92
CA ASP A 37 17.86 2.35 -8.44
C ASP A 37 18.77 1.67 -7.40
N GLY A 38 18.34 1.61 -6.14
CA GLY A 38 19.04 0.91 -5.08
C GLY A 38 18.92 -0.62 -5.18
N VAL A 39 19.94 -1.35 -4.73
CA VAL A 39 19.89 -2.83 -4.62
C VAL A 39 18.71 -3.27 -3.74
N GLY A 40 18.46 -2.57 -2.63
CA GLY A 40 17.33 -2.86 -1.75
C GLY A 40 15.97 -2.63 -2.43
N GLU A 41 15.85 -1.59 -3.25
CA GLU A 41 14.61 -1.22 -3.95
C GLU A 41 14.27 -2.24 -5.05
N ARG A 42 15.27 -2.68 -5.80
CA ARG A 42 15.11 -3.78 -6.77
C ARG A 42 14.74 -5.10 -6.11
N ARG A 43 15.40 -5.46 -4.99
CA ARG A 43 15.07 -6.68 -4.23
C ARG A 43 13.67 -6.64 -3.65
N PHE A 44 13.24 -5.48 -3.17
CA PHE A 44 11.87 -5.27 -2.72
C PHE A 44 10.85 -5.55 -3.83
N LEU A 45 11.01 -4.96 -5.03
CA LEU A 45 10.09 -5.23 -6.13
C LEU A 45 10.12 -6.71 -6.56
N ALA A 46 11.32 -7.31 -6.64
CA ALA A 46 11.45 -8.73 -6.97
C ALA A 46 10.71 -9.63 -5.97
N ALA A 47 10.83 -9.34 -4.67
CA ALA A 47 10.12 -10.08 -3.63
C ALA A 47 8.60 -9.86 -3.69
N MET A 48 8.14 -8.64 -3.99
CA MET A 48 6.71 -8.33 -4.12
C MET A 48 6.04 -8.99 -5.34
N ARG A 49 6.83 -9.44 -6.32
CA ARG A 49 6.36 -10.17 -7.52
C ARG A 49 6.20 -11.67 -7.29
N ASP A 50 6.16 -12.11 -6.05
CA ASP A 50 5.89 -13.51 -5.72
C ASP A 50 4.55 -13.95 -6.36
N PRO A 51 4.53 -15.04 -7.14
CA PRO A 51 3.31 -15.48 -7.84
C PRO A 51 2.19 -15.90 -6.88
N GLY A 52 2.52 -16.25 -5.63
CA GLY A 52 1.53 -16.51 -4.59
C GLY A 52 1.03 -15.24 -3.89
N GLY A 53 1.47 -14.07 -4.32
CA GLY A 53 1.08 -12.77 -3.81
C GLY A 53 1.57 -12.46 -2.39
N PRO A 54 1.05 -11.39 -1.76
CA PRO A 54 1.46 -10.95 -0.42
C PRO A 54 1.44 -12.05 0.64
N ALA A 55 0.39 -12.89 0.66
CA ALA A 55 0.26 -13.96 1.63
C ALA A 55 1.39 -15.01 1.52
N ALA A 56 1.82 -15.35 0.31
CA ALA A 56 2.93 -16.28 0.10
C ALA A 56 4.27 -15.69 0.57
N ILE A 57 4.49 -14.39 0.38
CA ILE A 57 5.67 -13.67 0.88
C ILE A 57 5.72 -13.78 2.41
N VAL A 58 4.61 -13.50 3.09
CA VAL A 58 4.53 -13.57 4.56
C VAL A 58 4.77 -15.00 5.05
N ALA A 59 4.13 -15.99 4.42
CA ALA A 59 4.30 -17.40 4.78
C ALA A 59 5.74 -17.89 4.59
N ARG A 60 6.37 -17.56 3.46
CA ARG A 60 7.77 -17.88 3.17
C ARG A 60 8.69 -17.28 4.23
N ILE A 61 8.56 -15.98 4.49
CA ILE A 61 9.45 -15.28 5.43
C ILE A 61 9.29 -15.80 6.87
N ARG A 62 8.09 -16.20 7.28
CA ARG A 62 7.87 -16.85 8.59
C ARG A 62 8.56 -18.21 8.71
N ARG A 63 8.64 -18.97 7.62
CA ARG A 63 9.24 -20.31 7.58
C ARG A 63 10.76 -20.26 7.45
N ASP A 64 11.26 -19.45 6.51
CA ASP A 64 12.65 -19.50 6.06
C ASP A 64 13.49 -18.30 6.53
N GLY A 65 12.86 -17.32 7.17
CA GLY A 65 13.47 -16.05 7.54
C GLY A 65 13.47 -15.03 6.41
N ILE A 66 14.05 -13.85 6.68
CA ILE A 66 14.04 -12.71 5.75
C ILE A 66 15.37 -12.55 5.04
N LEU A 67 15.34 -12.43 3.71
CA LEU A 67 16.55 -12.21 2.92
C LEU A 67 17.00 -10.73 2.96
N PRO A 68 18.29 -10.43 2.76
CA PRO A 68 18.78 -9.06 2.72
C PRO A 68 18.09 -8.22 1.65
N GLY A 69 17.35 -7.18 2.06
CA GLY A 69 16.59 -6.30 1.17
C GLY A 69 15.09 -6.61 1.07
N GLU A 70 14.61 -7.68 1.70
CA GLU A 70 13.18 -8.04 1.70
C GLU A 70 12.38 -7.44 2.85
N GLN A 71 13.02 -6.71 3.77
CA GLN A 71 12.37 -6.12 4.95
C GLN A 71 11.16 -5.26 4.59
N ARG A 72 11.29 -4.38 3.58
CA ARG A 72 10.16 -3.58 3.09
C ARG A 72 9.09 -4.46 2.44
N ALA A 73 9.48 -5.51 1.72
CA ALA A 73 8.52 -6.42 1.08
C ALA A 73 7.66 -7.13 2.13
N TYR A 74 8.27 -7.61 3.21
CA TYR A 74 7.54 -8.19 4.33
C TYR A 74 6.53 -7.22 4.95
N ILE A 75 6.95 -5.99 5.27
CA ILE A 75 6.08 -4.99 5.92
C ILE A 75 4.90 -4.64 5.02
N VAL A 76 5.15 -4.44 3.72
CA VAL A 76 4.11 -4.15 2.72
C VAL A 76 3.19 -5.35 2.55
N ALA A 77 3.72 -6.55 2.39
CA ALA A 77 2.93 -7.77 2.22
C ALA A 77 2.03 -8.03 3.44
N ARG A 78 2.54 -7.84 4.66
CA ARG A 78 1.75 -7.90 5.91
C ARG A 78 0.63 -6.89 5.95
N MET A 79 0.88 -5.64 5.53
CA MET A 79 -0.16 -4.61 5.48
C MET A 79 -1.27 -4.98 4.47
N LEU A 80 -0.89 -5.55 3.32
CA LEU A 80 -1.84 -5.97 2.28
C LEU A 80 -2.75 -7.14 2.69
N GLU A 81 -2.47 -7.82 3.81
CA GLU A 81 -3.40 -8.80 4.39
C GLU A 81 -4.60 -8.12 5.09
N ASP A 82 -4.44 -6.87 5.57
CA ASP A 82 -5.45 -6.16 6.35
C ASP A 82 -6.17 -5.08 5.54
N VAL A 83 -5.47 -4.43 4.61
CA VAL A 83 -5.97 -3.27 3.86
C VAL A 83 -5.59 -3.33 2.39
N ARG A 84 -6.31 -2.57 1.58
CA ARG A 84 -6.02 -2.41 0.15
C ARG A 84 -5.24 -1.13 -0.08
N VAL A 85 -4.36 -1.14 -1.08
CA VAL A 85 -3.59 0.04 -1.47
C VAL A 85 -3.76 0.31 -2.96
N ALA A 86 -4.05 1.56 -3.29
CA ALA A 86 -4.03 2.07 -4.66
C ALA A 86 -2.93 3.13 -4.83
N VAL A 87 -2.23 3.08 -5.95
CA VAL A 87 -1.30 4.14 -6.39
C VAL A 87 -1.92 4.87 -7.58
N VAL A 88 -1.95 6.19 -7.51
CA VAL A 88 -2.51 7.05 -8.58
C VAL A 88 -1.39 7.78 -9.32
N GLY A 89 -1.46 7.73 -10.65
CA GLY A 89 -0.58 8.47 -11.56
C GLY A 89 0.81 7.88 -11.73
N ALA A 90 1.00 6.58 -11.42
CA ALA A 90 2.29 5.91 -11.59
C ALA A 90 2.66 5.80 -13.09
N GLU A 91 3.92 6.07 -13.44
CA GLU A 91 4.40 5.95 -14.84
C GLU A 91 4.36 4.50 -15.35
N ASP A 92 4.59 3.53 -14.47
CA ASP A 92 4.43 2.10 -14.75
C ASP A 92 3.39 1.50 -13.78
N GLU A 93 2.13 1.52 -14.20
CA GLU A 93 1.04 0.91 -13.44
C GLU A 93 1.14 -0.63 -13.37
N ALA A 94 1.73 -1.27 -14.39
CA ALA A 94 1.88 -2.72 -14.42
C ALA A 94 2.88 -3.19 -13.34
N MET A 95 3.93 -2.41 -13.07
CA MET A 95 4.81 -2.62 -11.93
C MET A 95 4.04 -2.56 -10.61
N VAL A 96 3.18 -1.55 -10.41
CA VAL A 96 2.38 -1.42 -9.18
C VAL A 96 1.48 -2.65 -9.00
N ARG A 97 0.77 -3.06 -10.06
CA ARG A 97 -0.08 -4.26 -10.06
C ARG A 97 0.71 -5.53 -9.79
N SER A 98 1.92 -5.64 -10.34
CA SER A 98 2.82 -6.78 -10.09
C SER A 98 3.29 -6.88 -8.64
N ALA A 99 3.14 -5.82 -7.85
CA ALA A 99 3.45 -5.79 -6.42
C ALA A 99 2.21 -6.00 -5.53
N GLY A 100 1.08 -6.47 -6.08
CA GLY A 100 -0.14 -6.78 -5.32
C GLY A 100 -0.97 -5.56 -4.92
N MET A 101 -0.73 -4.40 -5.53
CA MET A 101 -1.47 -3.15 -5.29
C MET A 101 -2.31 -2.76 -6.51
N SER A 102 -3.34 -1.96 -6.30
CA SER A 102 -4.11 -1.37 -7.40
C SER A 102 -3.39 -0.15 -7.96
N ALA A 103 -3.62 0.15 -9.25
CA ALA A 103 -3.07 1.31 -9.92
C ALA A 103 -4.12 1.97 -10.80
N PHE A 104 -4.13 3.30 -10.83
CA PHE A 104 -5.07 4.11 -11.60
C PHE A 104 -4.36 5.34 -12.17
N GLY A 105 -4.83 5.83 -13.32
CA GLY A 105 -4.31 7.05 -13.92
C GLY A 105 -4.81 8.28 -13.15
N GLU A 106 -6.08 8.26 -12.76
CA GLU A 106 -6.77 9.41 -12.18
C GLU A 106 -7.31 9.16 -10.78
N MET A 107 -7.36 10.22 -9.96
CA MET A 107 -7.83 10.14 -8.58
C MET A 107 -9.32 9.74 -8.50
N GLY A 108 -10.13 10.20 -9.46
CA GLY A 108 -11.56 9.86 -9.51
C GLY A 108 -11.81 8.35 -9.67
N GLU A 109 -10.99 7.67 -10.48
CA GLU A 109 -11.07 6.21 -10.69
C GLU A 109 -10.72 5.46 -9.41
N ALA A 110 -9.65 5.87 -8.73
CA ALA A 110 -9.23 5.27 -7.46
C ALA A 110 -10.28 5.47 -6.36
N LEU A 111 -10.91 6.65 -6.29
CA LEU A 111 -11.98 6.93 -5.32
C LEU A 111 -13.23 6.09 -5.61
N ALA A 112 -13.63 5.96 -6.87
CA ALA A 112 -14.77 5.13 -7.27
C ALA A 112 -14.52 3.64 -6.95
N TRP A 113 -13.33 3.14 -7.27
CA TRP A 113 -12.91 1.79 -6.90
C TRP A 113 -12.90 1.59 -5.38
N ALA A 114 -12.29 2.50 -4.63
CA ALA A 114 -12.21 2.42 -3.17
C ALA A 114 -13.59 2.42 -2.51
N ALA A 115 -14.53 3.24 -3.01
CA ALA A 115 -15.91 3.26 -2.56
C ALA A 115 -16.58 1.89 -2.74
N GLY A 116 -16.34 1.21 -3.87
CA GLY A 116 -16.80 -0.16 -4.10
C GLY A 116 -16.19 -1.16 -3.10
N GLU A 117 -14.88 -1.11 -2.86
CA GLU A 117 -14.18 -2.03 -1.95
C GLU A 117 -14.66 -1.92 -0.50
N VAL A 118 -15.08 -0.73 -0.05
CA VAL A 118 -15.60 -0.51 1.31
C VAL A 118 -17.12 -0.63 1.41
N GLY A 119 -17.80 -0.97 0.31
CA GLY A 119 -19.25 -1.16 0.25
C GLY A 119 -20.04 0.14 0.43
N ALA A 120 -19.53 1.26 -0.08
CA ALA A 120 -20.28 2.52 -0.13
C ALA A 120 -21.37 2.48 -1.22
N GLY A 121 -22.48 3.16 -0.96
CA GLY A 121 -23.64 3.17 -1.85
C GLY A 121 -24.79 4.01 -1.30
N PRO A 122 -26.01 3.87 -1.86
CA PRO A 122 -27.19 4.56 -1.35
C PRO A 122 -27.41 4.27 0.14
N GLY A 123 -27.41 5.31 0.97
CA GLY A 123 -27.58 5.19 2.42
C GLY A 123 -26.34 4.81 3.23
N ARG A 124 -25.17 4.61 2.58
CA ARG A 124 -23.89 4.32 3.26
C ARG A 124 -22.74 5.02 2.54
N ALA A 125 -22.37 6.20 3.03
CA ALA A 125 -21.20 6.92 2.51
C ALA A 125 -19.88 6.31 3.02
N ALA A 126 -18.84 6.36 2.20
CA ALA A 126 -17.47 6.13 2.66
C ALA A 126 -16.98 7.36 3.44
N GLU A 127 -16.36 7.13 4.59
CA GLU A 127 -15.60 8.17 5.29
C GLU A 127 -14.21 8.27 4.66
N CYS A 128 -13.74 9.50 4.42
CA CYS A 128 -12.45 9.77 3.81
C CYS A 128 -11.63 10.71 4.70
N LEU A 129 -10.37 10.35 4.95
CA LEU A 129 -9.38 11.19 5.61
C LEU A 129 -8.29 11.54 4.61
N VAL A 130 -8.02 12.84 4.44
CA VAL A 130 -6.91 13.32 3.62
C VAL A 130 -5.70 13.60 4.51
N VAL A 131 -4.57 12.97 4.19
CA VAL A 131 -3.28 13.20 4.89
C VAL A 131 -2.25 13.76 3.88
N PRO A 132 -2.11 15.09 3.75
CA PRO A 132 -1.29 15.69 2.68
C PRO A 132 0.19 15.31 2.72
N HIS A 133 0.74 15.07 3.91
CA HIS A 133 2.17 14.83 4.12
C HIS A 133 2.42 13.53 4.90
N ALA A 134 1.86 12.40 4.45
CA ALA A 134 1.87 11.12 5.16
C ALA A 134 3.27 10.63 5.60
N LEU A 135 4.35 11.01 4.91
CA LEU A 135 5.72 10.65 5.32
C LEU A 135 6.21 11.40 6.58
N HIS A 136 5.61 12.55 6.88
CA HIS A 136 5.97 13.42 8.00
C HIS A 136 4.85 13.53 9.05
N THR A 137 3.75 12.80 8.87
CA THR A 137 2.60 12.82 9.75
C THR A 137 2.52 11.51 10.54
N LEU A 138 2.41 11.62 11.86
CA LEU A 138 2.05 10.50 12.72
C LEU A 138 0.63 10.75 13.27
N PRO A 139 -0.41 10.11 12.72
CA PRO A 139 -1.78 10.33 13.19
C PRO A 139 -1.94 9.91 14.65
N VAL A 140 -2.45 10.82 15.48
CA VAL A 140 -2.89 10.54 16.84
C VAL A 140 -4.39 10.75 16.87
N VAL A 141 -5.14 9.65 16.81
CA VAL A 141 -6.60 9.70 16.96
C VAL A 141 -6.88 9.52 18.45
N GLY A 142 -7.35 10.58 19.10
CA GLY A 142 -7.79 10.52 20.49
C GLY A 142 -8.96 9.54 20.63
N LYS A 143 -9.03 8.80 21.74
CA LYS A 143 -10.27 8.10 22.08
C LYS A 143 -11.34 9.17 22.30
N MET A 144 -12.38 9.16 21.45
CA MET A 144 -13.65 9.81 21.79
C MET A 144 -14.35 9.02 22.89
#